data_AF-A0A3B5QPV2-F1
#
_entry.id   AF-A0A3B5QPV2-F1
#
_cell.length_a   1.000
_cell.length_b   1.000
_cell.length_c   1.000
_cell.angle_alpha   90.00
_cell.angle_beta   90.00
_cell.angle_gamma   90.00
#
_symmetry.space_group_name_H-M   'P 1'
#
loop_
_entity.id
_entity.type
_entity.pdbx_description
1 polymer ?
#
loop_
_entity_poly.entity_id
_entity_poly.type
_entity_poly.pdbx_seq_one_letter_code
_entity_poly.pdbx_strand_id
1 'polypeptide(L)'
;SSVSVRDSDFHLLKVIGKGSFVKVLFACHRTDDQFYAVEVLQKKAILKKKEEKHIMSERNMLLKNVKHPFLVGLHYSLQTADKLYFVFSLSHQERGD
;
A
#
# COMPACT_ATOMS: atom_id res chain seq x y z
N SER A 1 -7.38 15.06 -13.02
CA SER A 1 -8.59 14.65 -12.26
C SER A 1 -8.17 13.64 -11.21
N SER A 2 -8.25 13.98 -9.92
CA SER A 2 -7.82 13.09 -8.84
C SER A 2 -8.88 12.01 -8.63
N VAL A 3 -8.68 10.83 -9.21
CA VAL A 3 -9.59 9.68 -9.02
C VAL A 3 -9.51 9.27 -7.55
N SER A 4 -10.65 9.33 -6.84
CA SER A 4 -10.75 8.81 -5.48
C SER A 4 -10.92 7.30 -5.56
N VAL A 5 -9.86 6.57 -5.23
CA VAL A 5 -9.88 5.11 -5.15
C VAL A 5 -10.39 4.68 -3.78
N ARG A 6 -11.29 3.70 -3.75
CA ARG A 6 -11.91 3.13 -2.55
C ARG A 6 -11.47 1.68 -2.38
N ASP A 7 -11.52 1.19 -1.14
CA ASP A 7 -11.24 -0.22 -0.82
C ASP A 7 -12.09 -1.19 -1.68
N SER A 8 -13.30 -0.78 -2.08
CA SER A 8 -14.21 -1.56 -2.95
C SER A 8 -13.68 -1.78 -4.36
N ASP A 9 -12.76 -0.93 -4.83
CA ASP A 9 -12.29 -0.93 -6.22
C ASP A 9 -11.28 -2.07 -6.46
N PHE A 10 -10.85 -2.73 -5.40
CA PHE A 10 -9.91 -3.84 -5.45
C PHE A 10 -10.57 -5.20 -5.13
N HIS A 11 -10.10 -6.24 -5.80
CA HIS A 11 -10.27 -7.63 -5.41
C HIS A 11 -9.08 -8.02 -4.54
N LEU A 12 -9.30 -8.20 -3.24
CA LEU A 12 -8.27 -8.64 -2.30
C LEU A 12 -8.04 -10.15 -2.48
N LEU A 13 -6.87 -10.53 -3.01
CA LEU A 13 -6.58 -11.91 -3.41
C LEU A 13 -5.94 -12.69 -2.27
N LYS A 14 -4.85 -12.17 -1.69
CA LYS A 14 -4.05 -12.91 -0.70
C LYS A 14 -3.32 -11.98 0.25
N VAL A 15 -3.07 -12.45 1.48
CA VAL A 15 -2.11 -11.80 2.37
C VAL A 15 -0.70 -12.26 1.99
N ILE A 16 0.16 -11.31 1.58
CA ILE A 16 1.54 -11.59 1.16
C ILE A 16 2.58 -11.14 2.19
N GLY A 17 2.17 -10.36 3.20
CA GLY A 17 3.03 -9.95 4.30
C GLY A 17 2.25 -9.63 5.57
N LYS A 18 2.85 -9.89 6.72
CA LYS A 18 2.32 -9.52 8.04
C LYS A 18 3.47 -9.03 8.91
N GLY A 19 3.28 -7.86 9.51
CA GLY A 19 4.20 -7.31 10.50
C GLY A 19 3.47 -6.90 11.77
N SER A 20 4.18 -6.18 12.62
CA SER A 20 3.73 -5.80 13.97
C SER A 20 2.45 -4.97 14.02
N PHE A 21 2.29 -4.04 13.08
CA PHE A 21 1.13 -3.14 12.98
C PHE A 21 0.69 -2.99 11.51
N VAL A 22 1.23 -3.83 10.64
CA VAL A 22 1.11 -3.77 9.19
C VAL A 22 0.65 -5.11 8.63
N LYS A 23 -0.19 -5.06 7.60
CA LYS A 23 -0.57 -6.22 6.80
C LYS A 23 -0.47 -5.84 5.32
N VAL A 24 0.20 -6.67 4.53
CA VAL A 24 0.35 -6.48 3.08
C VAL A 24 -0.57 -7.44 2.35
N LEU A 25 -1.43 -6.90 1.50
CA LEU A 25 -2.41 -7.60 0.70
C LEU A 25 -2.02 -7.52 -0.77
N PHE A 26 -2.02 -8.66 -1.45
CA PHE A 26 -2.02 -8.71 -2.92
C PHE A 26 -3.44 -8.47 -3.40
N ALA A 27 -3.62 -7.49 -4.27
CA ALA A 27 -4.91 -7.06 -4.77
C ALA A 27 -4.87 -6.84 -6.28
N CYS A 28 -6.00 -7.05 -6.94
CA CYS A 28 -6.19 -6.72 -8.35
C CYS A 28 -7.24 -5.61 -8.45
N HIS A 29 -6.98 -4.55 -9.21
CA HIS A 29 -7.97 -3.52 -9.44
C HIS A 29 -9.03 -4.02 -10.42
N ARG A 30 -10.30 -3.79 -10.08
CA ARG A 30 -11.43 -4.48 -10.74
C ARG A 30 -11.68 -4.08 -12.18
N THR A 31 -11.16 -2.93 -12.62
CA THR A 31 -11.51 -2.38 -13.95
C THR A 31 -10.40 -2.52 -14.99
N ASP A 32 -9.15 -2.68 -14.58
CA ASP A 32 -7.98 -2.66 -15.47
C ASP A 32 -7.04 -3.87 -15.27
N ASP A 33 -7.45 -4.83 -14.42
CA ASP A 33 -6.70 -6.03 -14.06
C ASP A 33 -5.26 -5.76 -13.59
N GLN A 34 -4.99 -4.56 -13.10
CA GLN A 34 -3.66 -4.22 -12.57
C GLN A 34 -3.47 -4.78 -11.17
N PHE A 35 -2.30 -5.34 -10.92
CA PHE A 35 -1.94 -5.91 -9.63
C PHE A 35 -1.22 -4.91 -8.73
N TYR A 36 -1.56 -4.96 -7.45
CA TYR A 36 -1.07 -4.05 -6.43
C TYR A 36 -0.69 -4.80 -5.16
N ALA A 37 0.29 -4.26 -4.44
CA ALA A 37 0.48 -4.52 -3.03
C ALA A 37 -0.18 -3.39 -2.23
N VAL A 38 -1.12 -3.74 -1.35
CA VAL A 38 -1.81 -2.83 -0.44
C VAL A 38 -1.29 -3.05 0.96
N GLU A 39 -0.51 -2.10 1.45
CA GLU A 39 -0.01 -2.07 2.81
C GLU A 39 -1.01 -1.34 3.71
N VAL A 40 -1.53 -2.05 4.71
CA VAL A 40 -2.52 -1.55 5.66
C VAL A 40 -1.89 -1.45 7.04
N LEU A 41 -1.78 -0.23 7.57
CA LEU A 41 -1.18 0.04 8.87
C LEU A 41 -2.24 0.49 9.88
N GLN A 42 -2.18 -0.03 11.11
CA GLN A 42 -3.13 0.34 12.17
C GLN A 42 -2.63 1.51 13.02
N LYS A 43 -3.33 2.66 12.96
CA LYS A 43 -2.93 3.89 13.66
C LYS A 43 -2.78 3.68 15.17
N LYS A 44 -3.75 3.00 15.80
CA LYS A 44 -3.69 2.70 17.25
C LYS A 44 -2.44 1.89 17.62
N ALA A 45 -2.04 0.93 16.79
CA ALA A 45 -0.87 0.11 17.04
C ALA A 45 0.44 0.88 16.83
N ILE A 46 0.50 1.74 15.80
CA ILE A 46 1.63 2.66 15.58
C ILE A 46 1.83 3.56 16.79
N LEU A 47 0.75 4.21 17.26
CA LEU A 47 0.79 5.09 18.44
C LEU A 47 1.26 4.33 19.69
N LYS A 48 0.72 3.14 19.94
CA LYS A 48 1.11 2.31 21.09
C LYS A 48 2.60 1.94 21.06
N LYS A 49 3.18 1.76 19.88
CA LYS A 49 4.60 1.40 19.70
C LYS A 49 5.53 2.60 19.51
N LYS A 50 5.00 3.83 19.45
CA LYS A 50 5.76 5.07 19.22
C LYS A 50 6.53 5.10 17.89
N GLU A 51 5.92 4.54 16.84
CA GLU A 51 6.52 4.40 15.50
C GLU A 51 6.11 5.52 14.52
N GLU A 52 5.41 6.56 14.98
CA GLU A 52 4.83 7.61 14.13
C GLU A 52 5.89 8.32 13.29
N LYS A 53 7.05 8.62 13.89
CA LYS A 53 8.16 9.29 13.20
C LYS A 53 8.74 8.41 12.09
N HIS A 54 8.84 7.11 12.32
CA HIS A 54 9.31 6.16 11.32
C HIS A 54 8.37 6.14 10.12
N ILE A 55 7.07 5.94 10.36
CA ILE A 55 6.05 5.88 9.30
C ILE A 55 5.97 7.18 8.51
N MET A 56 6.10 8.33 9.17
CA MET A 56 6.13 9.62 8.47
C MET A 56 7.38 9.78 7.61
N SER A 57 8.52 9.26 8.05
CA SER A 57 9.77 9.30 7.27
C SER A 57 9.68 8.42 6.03
N GLU A 58 9.15 7.21 6.17
CA GLU A 58 8.87 6.29 5.07
C GLU A 58 7.89 6.90 4.07
N ARG A 59 6.74 7.42 4.54
CA ARG A 59 5.77 8.13 3.70
C ARG A 59 6.43 9.27 2.93
N ASN A 60 7.25 10.09 3.59
CA ASN A 60 7.93 11.21 2.94
C ASN A 60 8.93 10.73 1.88
N MET A 61 9.60 9.60 2.10
CA MET A 61 10.46 8.97 1.09
C MET A 61 9.65 8.50 -0.12
N LEU A 62 8.54 7.80 0.13
CA LEU A 62 7.64 7.30 -0.93
C LEU A 62 7.05 8.43 -1.77
N LEU A 63 6.67 9.55 -1.14
CA LEU A 63 6.11 10.73 -1.82
C LEU A 63 7.13 11.49 -2.68
N LYS A 64 8.44 11.30 -2.48
CA LYS A 64 9.46 11.93 -3.33
C LYS A 64 9.45 11.40 -4.76
N ASN A 65 8.70 10.32 -5.05
CA ASN A 65 8.57 9.73 -6.40
C ASN A 65 9.92 9.52 -7.08
N VAL A 66 10.93 9.09 -6.31
CA VAL A 66 12.27 8.81 -6.85
C VAL A 66 12.14 7.61 -7.78
N LYS A 67 12.23 7.87 -9.08
CA LYS A 67 12.24 6.82 -10.10
C LYS A 67 13.61 6.13 -10.08
N HIS A 68 13.64 4.94 -9.50
CA HIS A 68 14.81 4.08 -9.51
C HIS A 68 14.36 2.64 -9.82
N PRO A 69 15.11 1.85 -10.62
CA PRO A 69 14.72 0.48 -10.99
C PRO A 69 14.51 -0.47 -9.81
N PHE A 70 14.96 -0.11 -8.60
CA PHE A 70 14.80 -0.91 -7.37
C PHE A 70 13.86 -0.28 -6.34
N LEU A 71 13.25 0.86 -6.64
CA LEU A 71 12.30 1.52 -5.74
C LEU A 71 10.89 1.36 -6.28
N VAL A 72 10.02 0.80 -5.44
CA VAL A 72 8.61 0.67 -5.76
C VAL A 72 7.93 2.02 -5.56
N GLY A 73 7.26 2.51 -6.60
CA GLY A 73 6.51 3.76 -6.56
C GLY A 73 5.19 3.62 -5.80
N LEU A 74 4.88 4.61 -4.96
CA LEU A 74 3.58 4.75 -4.31
C LEU A 74 2.55 5.22 -5.35
N HIS A 75 1.57 4.37 -5.64
CA HIS A 75 0.54 4.65 -6.63
C HIS A 75 -0.65 5.38 -6.01
N TYR A 76 -1.11 4.93 -4.83
CA TYR A 76 -2.15 5.60 -4.06
C TYR A 76 -1.79 5.65 -2.58
N SER A 77 -2.22 6.71 -1.89
CA SER A 77 -2.18 6.79 -0.44
C SER A 77 -3.48 7.37 0.08
N LEU A 78 -4.09 6.65 1.02
CA LEU A 78 -5.35 7.02 1.63
C LEU A 78 -5.35 6.64 3.11
N GLN A 79 -6.32 7.17 3.84
CA GLN A 79 -6.46 6.89 5.25
C GLN A 79 -7.92 6.87 5.68
N THR A 80 -8.21 6.05 6.68
CA THR A 80 -9.47 6.06 7.43
C THR A 80 -9.21 6.62 8.83
N ALA A 81 -10.23 6.65 9.68
CA ALA A 81 -10.07 7.05 11.09
C ALA A 81 -9.04 6.16 11.82
N ASP A 82 -8.94 4.89 11.46
CA ASP A 82 -8.18 3.86 12.19
C ASP A 82 -6.96 3.32 11.43
N LYS A 83 -6.86 3.52 10.11
CA LYS A 83 -5.83 2.92 9.26
C LYS A 83 -5.17 3.90 8.29
N LEU A 84 -3.94 3.58 7.92
CA LEU A 84 -3.24 4.14 6.77
C LEU A 84 -3.13 3.06 5.70
N TYR A 85 -3.23 3.47 4.45
CA TYR A 85 -3.16 2.59 3.29
C TYR A 85 -2.14 3.16 2.31
N PHE A 86 -1.17 2.33 1.93
CA PHE A 86 -0.23 2.60 0.86
C PHE A 86 -0.41 1.54 -0.23
N VAL A 87 -0.63 1.99 -1.47
CA VAL A 87 -0.88 1.12 -2.61
C VAL A 87 0.29 1.24 -3.58
N PHE A 88 0.92 0.11 -3.86
CA PHE A 88 2.10 0.00 -4.70
C PHE A 88 1.77 -0.80 -5.95
N SER A 89 2.12 -0.28 -7.12
CA SER A 89 1.97 -1.02 -8.38
C SER A 89 3.00 -2.14 -8.44
N LEU A 90 2.56 -3.34 -8.81
CA LEU A 90 3.44 -4.49 -9.01
C LEU A 90 3.70 -4.63 -10.52
N SER A 91 4.91 -4.24 -10.94
CA SER A 91 5.35 -4.41 -12.32
C SER A 91 5.63 -5.89 -12.60
N HIS A 92 4.71 -6.53 -13.33
CA HIS A 92 4.76 -7.92 -13.81
C HIS A 92 4.89 -8.97 -12.71
N GLN A 93 3.77 -9.62 -12.37
CA GLN A 93 3.83 -11.02 -11.95
C GLN A 93 3.84 -11.86 -13.23
N GLU A 94 4.89 -12.66 -13.43
CA GLU A 94 4.79 -13.77 -14.39
C GLU A 94 3.52 -14.52 -14.04
N ARG A 95 2.56 -14.56 -14.99
CA ARG A 95 1.43 -15.47 -14.89
C ARG A 95 2.05 -16.85 -14.78
N GLY A 96 2.10 -17.38 -13.57
CA GLY A 96 2.43 -18.78 -13.35
C GLY A 96 1.41 -19.59 -14.11
N ASP A 97 1.88 -20.23 -15.17
CA ASP A 97 1.28 -21.44 -15.76
C ASP A 97 1.25 -22.55 -14.70
#